data_AF-A0AAQ4CPC0-F1
#
_entry.id   AF-A0AAQ4CPC0-F1
#
_cell.length_a   1.000
_cell.length_b   1.000
_cell.length_c   1.000
_cell.angle_alpha   90.00
_cell.angle_beta   90.00
_cell.angle_gamma   90.00
#
_symmetry.space_group_name_H-M   'P 1'
#
loop_
_entity.id
_entity.type
_entity.pdbx_description
1 polymer ?
#
loop_
_entity_poly.entity_id
_entity_poly.type
_entity_poly.pdbx_seq_one_letter_code
_entity_poly.pdbx_strand_id
1 'polypeptide(L)' 'MPLDPDDLRKMRKDELLKKLEELRLELIKLRVQARMGTLKNTASIKNTRKDIARILTILNEIRRKTSNKA' A
#
# COMPACT_ATOMS: atom_id res chain seq x y z
N MET A 1 8.44 -10.32 -0.53
CA MET A 1 8.48 -9.81 0.85
C MET A 1 7.56 -8.61 0.90
N PRO A 2 6.55 -8.58 1.78
CA PRO A 2 5.60 -7.47 1.81
C PRO A 2 6.27 -6.29 2.55
N LEU A 3 6.00 -5.05 2.12
CA LEU A 3 6.72 -3.84 2.56
C LEU A 3 6.89 -3.78 4.09
N ASP A 4 8.12 -3.56 4.55
CA ASP A 4 8.46 -3.46 5.97
C ASP A 4 7.89 -2.17 6.58
N PRO A 5 7.15 -2.24 7.70
CA PRO A 5 6.50 -1.08 8.31
C PRO A 5 7.47 0.01 8.74
N ASP A 6 8.68 -0.37 9.15
CA ASP A 6 9.71 0.54 9.63
C ASP A 6 10.28 1.43 8.53
N ASP A 7 10.41 0.90 7.31
CA ASP A 7 10.85 1.71 6.16
C ASP A 7 9.77 2.66 5.70
N LEU A 8 8.51 2.23 5.71
CA LEU A 8 7.37 3.09 5.41
C LEU A 8 7.22 4.24 6.43
N ARG A 9 7.58 4.03 7.70
CA ARG A 9 7.59 5.09 8.73
C ARG A 9 8.70 6.12 8.54
N LYS A 10 9.81 5.75 7.90
CA LYS A 10 10.94 6.66 7.59
C LYS A 10 10.69 7.53 6.35
N MET A 11 9.81 7.08 5.45
CA MET A 11 9.45 7.83 4.24
C MET A 11 8.57 9.05 4.54
N ARG A 12 8.65 10.07 3.68
CA ARG A 12 7.79 11.26 3.80
C ARG A 12 6.33 10.91 3.46
N LYS A 13 5.38 11.67 4.03
CA LYS A 13 3.95 11.55 3.71
C LYS A 13 3.67 11.60 2.22
N ASP A 14 4.35 12.48 1.48
CA ASP A 14 4.14 12.64 0.04
C ASP A 14 4.64 11.42 -0.75
N GLU A 15 5.75 10.82 -0.33
CA GLU A 15 6.26 9.57 -0.93
C GLU A 15 5.34 8.40 -0.64
N LEU A 16 4.80 8.31 0.58
CA LEU A 16 3.81 7.30 0.94
C LEU A 16 2.54 7.41 0.08
N LEU A 17 2.09 8.63 -0.20
CA LEU A 17 0.94 8.87 -1.07
C LEU A 17 1.23 8.48 -2.53
N LYS A 18 2.40 8.84 -3.07
CA LYS A 18 2.80 8.39 -4.42
C LYS A 18 2.84 6.87 -4.52
N LYS A 19 3.45 6.21 -3.52
CA LYS A 19 3.54 4.74 -3.47
C LYS A 19 2.18 4.06 -3.33
N LEU A 20 1.24 4.71 -2.62
CA LEU A 20 -0.15 4.25 -2.53
C LEU A 20 -0.84 4.27 -3.90
N GLU A 21 -0.63 5.32 -4.70
CA GLU A 21 -1.20 5.42 -6.04
C GLU A 21 -0.60 4.39 -7.00
N GLU A 22 0.71 4.19 -6.96
CA GLU A 22 1.40 3.15 -7.74
C GLU A 22 0.86 1.76 -7.42
N LEU A 23 0.73 1.41 -6.13
CA LEU A 23 0.19 0.11 -5.71
C LEU A 23 -1.28 -0.07 -6.09
N ARG A 24 -2.08 1.01 -6.13
CA ARG A 24 -3.47 0.96 -6.62
C ARG A 24 -3.52 0.68 -8.12
N LEU A 25 -2.67 1.32 -8.91
CA LEU A 25 -2.55 1.06 -10.34
C LEU A 25 -2.11 -0.38 -10.60
N GLU A 26 -1.13 -0.87 -9.83
CA GLU A 26 -0.68 -2.25 -9.91
C GLU A 26 -1.80 -3.25 -9.55
N LEU A 27 -2.59 -2.96 -8.51
CA LEU A 27 -3.76 -3.75 -8.15
C LEU A 27 -4.79 -3.84 -9.29
N ILE A 28 -5.03 -2.74 -9.99
CA ILE A 28 -5.95 -2.70 -11.15
C ILE A 28 -5.39 -3.57 -12.28
N LYS A 29 -4.10 -3.42 -12.60
CA LYS A 29 -3.43 -4.27 -13.61
C LYS A 29 -3.53 -5.75 -13.26
N LEU A 30 -3.25 -6.11 -12.00
CA LEU A 30 -3.37 -7.48 -11.51
C LEU A 30 -4.81 -8.00 -11.55
N ARG A 31 -5.81 -7.16 -11.25
CA ARG A 31 -7.23 -7.51 -11.37
C ARG A 31 -7.66 -7.75 -12.82
N VAL A 32 -7.19 -6.91 -13.75
CA VAL A 32 -7.45 -7.09 -15.19
C VAL A 32 -6.81 -8.39 -15.67
N GLN A 33 -5.55 -8.66 -15.31
CA GLN A 33 -4.88 -9.92 -15.61
C GLN A 33 -5.58 -11.13 -14.97
N ALA A 34 -6.10 -10.99 -13.73
CA ALA A 34 -6.90 -12.03 -13.08
C ALA A 34 -8.16 -12.34 -13.88
N ARG A 35 -8.86 -11.30 -14.33
CA ARG A 35 -10.08 -11.41 -15.11
C ARG A 35 -9.84 -11.99 -16.50
N MET A 36 -8.68 -11.72 -17.10
CA MET A 36 -8.24 -12.31 -18.36
C MET A 36 -7.83 -13.78 -18.25
N GLY A 37 -7.79 -14.35 -17.03
CA GLY A 37 -7.48 -15.77 -16.82
C GLY A 37 -6.00 -16.15 -16.97
N THR A 38 -5.11 -15.17 -17.19
CA THR A 38 -3.66 -15.38 -17.35
C THR A 38 -2.86 -15.22 -16.05
N LEU A 39 -3.54 -14.90 -14.95
CA LEU A 39 -2.88 -14.61 -13.68
C LEU A 39 -2.43 -15.89 -12.96
N LYS A 40 -1.14 -16.22 -13.14
CA LYS A 40 -0.49 -17.36 -12.46
C LYS A 40 -0.36 -17.19 -10.94
N ASN A 41 -0.36 -15.96 -10.43
CA ASN A 41 -0.12 -15.65 -9.01
C ASN A 41 -1.22 -14.77 -8.39
N THR A 42 -2.31 -15.39 -7.96
CA THR A 42 -3.38 -14.74 -7.18
C THR A 42 -2.90 -14.23 -5.81
N ALA A 43 -1.81 -14.78 -5.28
CA ALA A 43 -1.17 -14.32 -4.05
C ALA A 43 -0.66 -12.87 -4.15
N SER A 44 -0.27 -12.41 -5.34
CA SER A 44 0.21 -11.04 -5.55
C SER A 44 -0.87 -10.01 -5.23
N ILE A 45 -2.13 -10.26 -5.62
CA ILE A 45 -3.26 -9.37 -5.29
C ILE A 45 -3.43 -9.23 -3.77
N LYS A 46 -3.31 -10.35 -3.04
CA LYS A 46 -3.42 -10.36 -1.57
C LYS A 46 -2.27 -9.57 -0.93
N ASN A 47 -1.07 -9.68 -1.48
CA ASN A 47 0.10 -8.94 -1.00
C ASN A 47 -0.04 -7.43 -1.26
N THR A 48 -0.37 -7.02 -2.48
CA THR A 48 -0.60 -5.61 -2.83
C THR A 48 -1.69 -4.98 -1.96
N ARG A 49 -2.79 -5.70 -1.67
CA ARG A 49 -3.82 -5.23 -0.74
C ARG A 49 -3.30 -5.01 0.68
N LYS A 50 -2.46 -5.90 1.19
CA LYS A 50 -1.85 -5.76 2.51
C LYS A 50 -0.91 -4.56 2.56
N ASP A 51 -0.14 -4.34 1.49
CA ASP A 51 0.80 -3.23 1.41
C ASP A 51 0.06 -1.87 1.39
N ILE A 52 -1.02 -1.76 0.61
CA ILE A 52 -1.93 -0.60 0.65
C ILE A 52 -2.46 -0.35 2.06
N ALA A 53 -2.90 -1.40 2.75
CA ALA A 53 -3.41 -1.29 4.11
C ALA A 53 -2.35 -0.77 5.09
N ARG A 54 -1.10 -1.26 5.01
CA ARG A 54 0.00 -0.78 5.88
C ARG A 54 0.29 0.70 5.67
N ILE A 55 0.33 1.17 4.42
CA ILE A 55 0.55 2.60 4.12
C ILE A 55 -0.55 3.46 4.74
N LEU A 56 -1.81 3.06 4.56
CA LEU A 56 -2.96 3.77 5.15
C LEU A 56 -2.90 3.79 6.69
N THR A 57 -2.51 2.67 7.31
CA THR A 57 -2.31 2.60 8.77
C THR A 57 -1.26 3.60 9.23
N ILE A 58 -0.10 3.67 8.57
CA ILE A 58 0.98 4.60 8.94
C ILE A 58 0.55 6.06 8.74
N LEU A 59 -0.13 6.37 7.63
CA LEU A 59 -0.68 7.72 7.42
C LEU A 59 -1.64 8.12 8.54
N ASN A 60 -2.47 7.18 9.01
CA ASN A 60 -3.37 7.39 10.13
C ASN A 60 -2.62 7.52 11.48
N GLU A 61 -1.57 6.72 11.71
CA GLU A 61 -0.70 6.86 12.89
C GLU A 61 -0.06 8.26 12.94
N ILE A 62 0.47 8.74 11.81
CA ILE A 62 1.07 10.09 11.74
C ILE A 62 0.01 11.15 11.99
N ARG A 63 -1.18 11.02 11.39
CA ARG A 63 -2.31 11.95 11.63
C ARG A 63 -2.71 11.99 13.10
N ARG A 64 -2.83 10.83 13.76
CA ARG A 64 -3.14 10.73 15.20
C ARG A 64 -2.05 11.34 16.07
N LYS A 65 -0.76 11.11 15.76
CA LYS A 65 0.36 11.74 16.48
C LYS A 65 0.34 13.26 16.38
N THR A 66 -0.01 13.82 15.21
CA THR A 66 -0.17 15.28 15.06
C THR A 66 -1.31 15.83 15.91
N SER A 67 -2.46 15.12 15.95
CA SER A 67 -3.63 15.55 16.72
C SER A 67 -3.46 15.44 18.24
N ASN A 68 -2.65 14.52 18.72
CA ASN A 68 -2.41 14.31 20.17
C ASN A 68 -1.30 15.21 20.73
N LYS A 69 -0.78 16.13 19.91
CA LYS A 69 0.26 17.11 20.26
C LYS A 69 -0.29 18.54 20.38
N ALA A 70 -1.62 18.70 20.31
CA ALA A 70 -2.35 19.94 20.48
C ALA A 70 -3.05 19.96 21.86
#